data_AF-A0A847BTH5-F1
#
_entry.id   AF-A0A847BTH5-F1
#
_cell.length_a   1.000
_cell.length_b   1.000
_cell.length_c   1.000
_cell.angle_alpha   90.00
_cell.angle_beta   90.00
_cell.angle_gamma   90.00
#
_symmetry.space_group_name_H-M   'P 1'
#
loop_
_entity.id
_entity.type
_entity.pdbx_description
1 polymer ?
#
loop_
_entity_poly.entity_id
_entity_poly.type
_entity_poly.pdbx_seq_one_letter_code
_entity_poly.pdbx_strand_id
1 'polypeptide(L)'
;MNKDIERLIKVILLKSDLTSIDKMLQSPIEKDMLKILLIKNIFLTISNFVDFELTMRSLYQEFPELSKIYKRADQQFQFAKYIRNKFIGHIKEELIQKAIEWRPELKYLLSKDKNENIDYLYNLFILETVINTYVDNDGKHKIFDSDTDLVYPHDINRFLEYLYFIVQSAIEFLNELYKILEIKIDMKKLETFDIEDWIKAGKTDFQFIRK
;
A
#
# COMPACT_ATOMS: atom_id res chain seq x y z
N MET A 1 25.54 5.81 -10.54
CA MET A 1 24.36 5.53 -11.38
C MET A 1 23.50 6.79 -11.41
N ASN A 2 22.84 7.11 -12.53
CA ASN A 2 22.03 8.33 -12.62
C ASN A 2 20.82 8.19 -11.68
N LYS A 3 20.71 9.07 -10.68
CA LYS A 3 19.66 9.05 -9.66
C LYS A 3 18.25 9.10 -10.26
N ASP A 4 18.10 9.73 -11.42
CA ASP A 4 16.80 9.82 -12.09
C ASP A 4 16.42 8.50 -12.77
N ILE A 5 17.38 7.73 -13.28
CA ILE A 5 17.12 6.36 -13.78
C ILE A 5 16.63 5.46 -12.65
N GLU A 6 17.27 5.51 -11.47
CA GLU A 6 16.81 4.76 -10.29
C GLU A 6 15.39 5.12 -9.88
N ARG A 7 15.06 6.41 -9.90
CA ARG A 7 13.71 6.92 -9.60
C ARG A 7 12.71 6.44 -10.62
N LEU A 8 13.04 6.49 -11.91
CA LEU A 8 12.16 6.03 -12.98
C LEU A 8 11.87 4.53 -12.87
N ILE A 9 12.88 3.71 -12.59
CA ILE A 9 12.69 2.27 -12.36
C ILE A 9 11.74 2.03 -11.18
N LYS A 10 11.91 2.76 -10.07
CA LYS A 10 10.99 2.68 -8.91
C LYS A 10 9.56 3.08 -9.27
N VAL A 11 9.39 4.14 -10.07
CA VAL A 11 8.08 4.55 -10.58
C VAL A 11 7.44 3.42 -11.40
N ILE A 12 8.19 2.82 -12.32
CA ILE A 12 7.70 1.73 -13.17
C ILE A 12 7.25 0.55 -12.33
N LEU A 13 8.06 0.11 -11.35
CA LEU A 13 7.74 -1.02 -10.47
C LEU A 13 6.49 -0.75 -9.63
N LEU A 14 6.43 0.39 -8.93
CA LEU A 14 5.26 0.73 -8.11
C LEU A 14 3.99 0.90 -8.95
N LYS A 15 4.12 1.51 -10.13
CA LYS A 15 2.99 1.71 -11.05
C LYS A 15 2.49 0.37 -11.60
N SER A 16 3.37 -0.57 -11.96
CA SER A 16 2.94 -1.90 -12.43
C SER A 16 2.21 -2.68 -11.35
N ASP A 17 2.69 -2.60 -10.10
CA ASP A 17 2.05 -3.25 -8.96
C ASP A 17 0.66 -2.66 -8.70
N LEU A 18 0.56 -1.33 -8.62
CA LEU A 18 -0.71 -0.64 -8.37
C LEU A 18 -1.70 -0.82 -9.52
N THR A 19 -1.25 -0.82 -10.78
CA THR A 19 -2.13 -1.07 -11.93
C THR A 19 -2.68 -2.50 -11.92
N SER A 20 -1.87 -3.48 -11.50
CA SER A 20 -2.32 -4.86 -11.36
C SER A 20 -3.33 -5.00 -10.21
N ILE A 21 -3.04 -4.37 -9.07
CA ILE A 21 -3.95 -4.27 -7.92
C ILE A 21 -5.28 -3.64 -8.33
N ASP A 22 -5.27 -2.54 -9.07
CA ASP A 22 -6.47 -1.85 -9.52
C ASP A 22 -7.38 -2.77 -10.37
N LYS A 23 -6.78 -3.52 -11.30
CA LYS A 23 -7.51 -4.54 -12.08
C LYS A 23 -8.12 -5.63 -11.19
N MET A 24 -7.38 -6.08 -10.17
CA MET A 24 -7.89 -7.09 -9.22
C MET A 24 -9.04 -6.55 -8.36
N LEU A 25 -9.03 -5.26 -8.02
CA LEU A 25 -10.11 -4.61 -7.27
C LEU A 25 -11.40 -4.48 -8.06
N GLN A 26 -11.35 -4.49 -9.39
CA GLN A 26 -12.52 -4.42 -10.27
C GLN A 26 -13.24 -5.77 -10.43
N SER A 27 -12.56 -6.88 -10.15
CA SER A 27 -13.18 -8.22 -10.18
C SER A 27 -13.99 -8.48 -8.92
N PRO A 28 -15.08 -9.28 -8.99
CA PRO A 28 -15.77 -9.74 -7.78
C PRO A 28 -14.78 -10.47 -6.88
N ILE A 29 -14.56 -9.94 -5.68
CA ILE A 29 -13.64 -10.54 -4.71
C ILE A 29 -14.45 -11.47 -3.80
N GLU A 30 -14.17 -12.76 -3.87
CA GLU A 30 -14.75 -13.74 -2.95
C GLU A 30 -14.36 -13.44 -1.50
N LYS A 31 -15.19 -13.84 -0.54
CA LYS A 31 -14.93 -13.63 0.90
C LYS A 31 -13.98 -14.70 1.42
N ASP A 32 -12.73 -14.65 0.98
CA ASP A 32 -11.73 -15.67 1.26
C ASP A 32 -10.37 -15.08 1.66
N MET A 33 -9.39 -15.96 1.87
CA MET A 33 -8.03 -15.54 2.22
C MET A 33 -7.33 -14.77 1.09
N LEU A 34 -7.67 -14.99 -0.17
CA LEU A 34 -7.11 -14.23 -1.30
C LEU A 34 -7.48 -12.75 -1.19
N LYS A 35 -8.70 -12.43 -0.77
CA LYS A 35 -9.11 -11.05 -0.46
C LYS A 35 -8.22 -10.41 0.58
N ILE A 36 -7.96 -11.10 1.68
CA ILE A 36 -7.10 -10.61 2.76
C ILE A 36 -5.68 -10.37 2.24
N LEU A 37 -5.14 -11.28 1.44
CA LEU A 37 -3.81 -11.14 0.85
C LEU A 37 -3.74 -9.93 -0.10
N LEU A 38 -4.77 -9.72 -0.93
CA LEU A 38 -4.86 -8.55 -1.79
C LEU A 38 -4.89 -7.25 -0.97
N ILE A 39 -5.72 -7.19 0.07
CA ILE A 39 -5.79 -6.02 0.97
C ILE A 39 -4.43 -5.76 1.63
N LYS A 40 -3.75 -6.80 2.12
CA LYS A 40 -2.41 -6.66 2.68
C LYS A 40 -1.41 -6.14 1.65
N ASN A 41 -1.49 -6.63 0.42
CA ASN A 41 -0.62 -6.19 -0.66
C ASN A 41 -0.87 -4.71 -1.03
N ILE A 42 -2.13 -4.26 -1.06
CA ILE A 42 -2.49 -2.85 -1.26
C ILE A 42 -1.76 -1.96 -0.25
N PHE A 43 -1.90 -2.26 1.05
CA PHE A 43 -1.28 -1.46 2.10
C PHE A 43 0.25 -1.50 2.07
N LEU A 44 0.84 -2.64 1.71
CA LEU A 44 2.28 -2.76 1.52
C LEU A 44 2.77 -1.88 0.36
N THR A 45 2.15 -2.00 -0.81
CA THR A 45 2.53 -1.24 -2.01
C THR A 45 2.30 0.26 -1.81
N ILE A 46 1.20 0.66 -1.18
CA ILE A 46 0.94 2.07 -0.84
C ILE A 46 1.96 2.58 0.17
N SER A 47 2.35 1.79 1.18
CA SER A 47 3.41 2.21 2.12
C SER A 47 4.74 2.42 1.40
N ASN A 48 5.12 1.52 0.49
CA ASN A 48 6.33 1.67 -0.33
C ASN A 48 6.26 2.91 -1.22
N PHE A 49 5.10 3.19 -1.81
CA PHE A 49 4.84 4.39 -2.59
C PHE A 49 5.03 5.66 -1.75
N VAL A 50 4.47 5.72 -0.54
CA VAL A 50 4.62 6.87 0.35
C VAL A 50 6.08 7.07 0.76
N ASP A 51 6.79 6.00 1.10
CA ASP A 51 8.22 6.08 1.43
C ASP A 51 9.04 6.57 0.23
N PHE A 52 8.66 6.16 -0.98
CA PHE A 52 9.28 6.63 -2.21
C PHE A 52 8.96 8.11 -2.50
N GLU A 53 7.72 8.56 -2.32
CA GLU A 53 7.32 9.97 -2.51
C GLU A 53 8.18 10.92 -1.69
N LEU A 54 8.50 10.57 -0.43
CA LEU A 54 9.35 11.38 0.44
C LEU A 54 10.70 11.73 -0.22
N THR A 55 11.24 10.81 -1.02
CA THR A 55 12.52 10.98 -1.74
C THR A 55 12.42 11.89 -2.98
N MET A 56 11.19 12.25 -3.36
CA MET A 56 10.84 13.01 -4.56
C MET A 56 10.43 14.45 -4.26
N ARG A 57 10.23 14.83 -3.00
CA ARG A 57 9.77 16.17 -2.59
C ARG A 57 10.63 17.33 -3.09
N SER A 58 11.91 17.10 -3.35
CA SER A 58 12.77 18.12 -3.98
C SER A 58 12.23 18.58 -5.34
N LEU A 59 11.56 17.70 -6.08
CA LEU A 59 10.95 18.04 -7.37
C LEU A 59 9.72 18.94 -7.25
N TYR A 60 9.13 19.09 -6.06
CA TYR A 60 7.92 19.91 -5.88
C TYR A 60 8.18 21.40 -6.10
N GLN A 61 9.43 21.85 -5.93
CA GLN A 61 9.81 23.24 -6.23
C GLN A 61 9.71 23.53 -7.73
N GLU A 62 10.16 22.58 -8.56
CA GLU A 62 10.12 22.68 -10.03
C GLU A 62 8.73 22.31 -10.58
N PHE A 63 8.04 21.36 -9.94
CA PHE A 63 6.76 20.81 -10.37
C PHE A 63 5.72 20.84 -9.22
N PRO A 64 5.14 22.01 -8.89
CA PRO A 64 4.22 22.14 -7.76
C PRO A 64 2.95 21.28 -7.87
N GLU A 65 2.52 20.95 -9.09
CA GLU A 65 1.36 20.09 -9.34
C GLU A 65 1.52 18.69 -8.73
N LEU A 66 2.74 18.13 -8.69
CA LEU A 66 2.99 16.85 -8.01
C LEU A 66 2.60 16.91 -6.52
N SER A 67 2.96 18.01 -5.85
CA SER A 67 2.61 18.21 -4.44
C SER A 67 1.09 18.32 -4.27
N LYS A 68 0.41 19.02 -5.18
CA LYS A 68 -1.05 19.14 -5.14
C LYS A 68 -1.73 17.80 -5.33
N ILE A 69 -1.29 16.97 -6.27
CA ILE A 69 -1.82 15.62 -6.50
C ILE A 69 -1.68 14.78 -5.22
N TYR A 70 -0.48 14.74 -4.63
CA TYR A 70 -0.24 13.95 -3.42
C TYR A 70 -1.11 14.41 -2.24
N LYS A 71 -1.21 15.73 -2.02
CA LYS A 71 -1.95 16.31 -0.89
C LYS A 71 -3.44 15.98 -0.90
N ARG A 72 -4.04 15.62 -2.04
CA ARG A 72 -5.45 15.20 -2.12
C ARG A 72 -5.74 13.93 -1.32
N ALA A 73 -4.74 13.06 -1.17
CA ALA A 73 -4.89 11.76 -0.52
C ALA A 73 -3.89 11.52 0.64
N ASP A 74 -3.17 12.56 1.09
CA ASP A 74 -2.10 12.42 2.10
C ASP A 74 -2.62 11.77 3.40
N GLN A 75 -3.76 12.22 3.92
CA GLN A 75 -4.34 11.63 5.14
C GLN A 75 -4.66 10.14 4.95
N GLN A 76 -5.20 9.77 3.79
CA GLN A 76 -5.55 8.40 3.43
C GLN A 76 -4.30 7.53 3.25
N PHE A 77 -3.22 8.09 2.72
CA PHE A 77 -1.91 7.46 2.63
C PHE A 77 -1.25 7.26 4.00
N GLN A 78 -1.33 8.23 4.91
CA GLN A 78 -0.86 8.05 6.29
C GLN A 78 -1.64 6.96 7.02
N PHE A 79 -2.95 6.86 6.77
CA PHE A 79 -3.76 5.77 7.29
C PHE A 79 -3.35 4.40 6.73
N ALA A 80 -3.09 4.31 5.42
CA ALA A 80 -2.58 3.09 4.80
C ALA A 80 -1.25 2.64 5.42
N LYS A 81 -0.32 3.58 5.66
CA LYS A 81 0.94 3.30 6.38
C LYS A 81 0.70 2.83 7.82
N TYR A 82 -0.26 3.45 8.52
CA TYR A 82 -0.62 3.02 9.87
C TYR A 82 -1.08 1.56 9.89
N ILE A 83 -2.02 1.19 9.01
CA ILE A 83 -2.49 -0.20 8.88
C ILE A 83 -1.32 -1.13 8.55
N ARG A 84 -0.51 -0.80 7.54
CA ARG A 84 0.67 -1.60 7.18
C ARG A 84 1.58 -1.85 8.38
N ASN A 85 1.87 -0.82 9.17
CA ASN A 85 2.79 -0.93 10.30
C ASN A 85 2.23 -1.70 11.50
N LYS A 86 0.91 -1.68 11.71
CA LYS A 86 0.25 -2.27 12.88
C LYS A 86 -0.31 -3.67 12.64
N PHE A 87 -0.73 -3.96 11.40
CA PHE A 87 -1.38 -5.22 11.02
C PHE A 87 -0.51 -6.13 10.16
N ILE A 88 0.32 -5.56 9.26
CA ILE A 88 1.03 -6.34 8.23
C ILE A 88 2.49 -6.57 8.58
N GLY A 89 3.22 -5.51 8.94
CA GLY A 89 4.66 -5.58 9.20
C GLY A 89 4.98 -6.43 10.42
N HIS A 90 4.33 -6.12 11.55
CA HIS A 90 4.38 -6.92 12.76
C HIS A 90 3.00 -6.93 13.40
N ILE A 91 2.48 -8.12 13.70
CA ILE A 91 1.24 -8.26 14.45
C ILE A 91 1.52 -7.81 15.89
N LYS A 92 1.02 -6.64 16.27
CA LYS A 92 1.25 -6.08 17.61
C LYS A 92 0.36 -6.75 18.64
N GLU A 93 0.92 -7.09 19.80
CA GLU A 93 0.16 -7.70 20.90
C GLU A 93 -1.00 -6.80 21.35
N GLU A 94 -0.76 -5.49 21.50
CA GLU A 94 -1.77 -4.49 21.84
C GLU A 94 -2.98 -4.52 20.88
N LEU A 95 -2.73 -4.73 19.57
CA LEU A 95 -3.78 -4.82 18.56
C LEU A 95 -4.60 -6.10 18.75
N ILE A 96 -3.95 -7.23 19.07
CA ILE A 96 -4.64 -8.49 19.35
C ILE A 96 -5.49 -8.38 20.61
N GLN A 97 -4.97 -7.77 21.67
CA GLN A 97 -5.71 -7.55 22.92
C GLN A 97 -6.97 -6.71 22.66
N LYS A 98 -6.83 -5.59 21.93
CA LYS A 98 -7.98 -4.75 21.54
C LYS A 98 -8.97 -5.49 20.65
N ALA A 99 -8.51 -6.34 19.74
CA ALA A 99 -9.39 -7.12 18.90
C ALA A 99 -10.20 -8.13 19.72
N ILE A 100 -9.59 -8.77 20.72
CA ILE A 100 -10.27 -9.71 21.63
C ILE A 100 -11.31 -8.99 22.51
N GLU A 101 -11.05 -7.74 22.91
CA GLU A 101 -12.02 -6.89 23.62
C GLU A 101 -13.21 -6.52 22.73
N TRP A 102 -12.94 -6.08 21.49
CA TRP A 102 -13.95 -5.61 20.54
C TRP A 102 -14.77 -6.75 19.92
N ARG A 103 -14.11 -7.86 19.55
CA ARG A 103 -14.68 -9.05 18.90
C ARG A 103 -14.53 -10.28 19.81
N PRO A 104 -15.37 -10.44 20.86
CA PRO A 104 -15.31 -11.59 21.75
C PRO A 104 -15.50 -12.94 21.02
N GLU A 105 -16.10 -12.94 19.82
CA GLU A 105 -16.21 -14.06 18.90
C GLU A 105 -14.86 -14.75 18.68
N LEU A 106 -13.76 -13.99 18.64
CA LEU A 106 -12.39 -14.51 18.49
C LEU A 106 -12.07 -15.61 19.52
N LYS A 107 -12.59 -15.51 20.75
CA LYS A 107 -12.38 -16.51 21.80
C LYS A 107 -13.10 -17.82 21.48
N TYR A 108 -14.29 -17.74 20.89
CA TYR A 108 -15.11 -18.90 20.55
C TYR A 108 -14.65 -19.56 19.24
N LEU A 109 -14.04 -18.81 18.32
CA LEU A 109 -13.42 -19.35 17.12
C LEU A 109 -12.19 -20.24 17.42
N LEU A 110 -11.65 -20.21 18.64
CA LEU A 110 -10.55 -21.08 19.04
C LEU A 110 -10.96 -22.55 19.14
N SER A 111 -12.22 -22.83 19.50
CA SER A 111 -12.72 -24.20 19.67
C SER A 111 -13.25 -24.82 18.38
N LYS A 112 -13.18 -24.11 17.26
CA LYS A 112 -13.62 -24.58 15.94
C LYS A 112 -12.47 -25.24 15.20
N ASP A 113 -12.81 -26.23 14.36
CA ASP A 113 -11.85 -26.83 13.45
C ASP A 113 -11.24 -25.76 12.55
N LYS A 114 -9.91 -25.80 12.42
CA LYS A 114 -9.18 -24.84 11.60
C LYS A 114 -9.50 -25.08 10.13
N ASN A 115 -9.93 -24.03 9.46
CA ASN A 115 -10.17 -23.99 8.03
C ASN A 115 -10.01 -22.55 7.52
N GLU A 116 -9.98 -22.39 6.21
CA GLU A 116 -9.75 -21.10 5.56
C GLU A 116 -10.79 -20.03 5.93
N ASN A 117 -12.04 -20.41 6.22
CA ASN A 117 -13.06 -19.46 6.64
C ASN A 117 -12.77 -18.91 8.04
N ILE A 118 -12.30 -19.76 8.95
CA ILE A 118 -11.90 -19.34 10.30
C ILE A 118 -10.68 -18.41 10.21
N ASP A 119 -9.70 -18.74 9.38
CA ASP A 119 -8.51 -17.91 9.17
C ASP A 119 -8.85 -16.55 8.54
N TYR A 120 -9.80 -16.53 7.61
CA TYR A 120 -10.36 -15.30 7.03
C TYR A 120 -10.98 -14.41 8.11
N LEU A 121 -11.82 -14.97 8.99
CA LEU A 121 -12.47 -14.22 10.06
C LEU A 121 -11.46 -13.61 11.05
N TYR A 122 -10.41 -14.35 11.43
CA TYR A 122 -9.34 -13.77 12.25
C TYR A 122 -8.72 -12.55 11.57
N ASN A 123 -8.33 -12.68 10.29
CA ASN A 123 -7.73 -11.57 9.57
C ASN A 123 -8.69 -10.38 9.40
N LEU A 124 -9.97 -10.64 9.14
CA LEU A 124 -10.99 -9.61 8.99
C LEU A 124 -11.18 -8.83 10.29
N PHE A 125 -11.30 -9.51 11.43
CA PHE A 125 -11.51 -8.86 12.72
C PHE A 125 -10.28 -8.12 13.23
N ILE A 126 -9.06 -8.63 12.98
CA ILE A 126 -7.85 -7.86 13.30
C ILE A 126 -7.72 -6.63 12.37
N LEU A 127 -8.04 -6.77 11.07
CA LEU A 127 -8.05 -5.65 10.12
C LEU A 127 -9.05 -4.56 10.55
N GLU A 128 -10.25 -4.96 10.90
CA GLU A 128 -11.27 -4.05 11.39
C GLU A 128 -10.83 -3.34 12.68
N THR A 129 -10.24 -4.07 13.62
CA THR A 129 -9.71 -3.48 14.85
C THR A 129 -8.63 -2.45 14.54
N VAL A 130 -7.68 -2.73 13.63
CA VAL A 130 -6.65 -1.73 13.31
C VAL A 130 -7.26 -0.49 12.68
N ILE A 131 -8.29 -0.62 11.84
CA ILE A 131 -9.03 0.53 11.29
C ILE A 131 -9.60 1.36 12.43
N ASN A 132 -10.31 0.74 13.38
CA ASN A 132 -10.98 1.43 14.46
C ASN A 132 -10.03 2.01 15.53
N THR A 133 -8.77 1.56 15.56
CA THR A 133 -7.74 2.16 16.43
C THR A 133 -7.11 3.43 15.85
N TYR A 134 -7.44 3.82 14.61
CA TYR A 134 -6.90 5.03 13.98
C TYR A 134 -7.69 6.28 14.35
N VAL A 135 -7.63 6.61 15.64
CA VAL A 135 -8.30 7.76 16.26
C VAL A 135 -7.30 8.87 16.60
N ASP A 136 -7.80 10.07 16.85
CA ASP A 136 -7.05 11.18 17.44
C ASP A 136 -6.94 11.06 18.98
N ASN A 137 -6.37 12.07 19.63
CA ASN A 137 -6.16 12.07 21.08
C ASN A 137 -7.47 12.11 21.88
N ASP A 138 -8.58 12.55 21.28
CA ASP A 138 -9.90 12.60 21.89
C ASP A 138 -10.72 11.33 21.60
N GLY A 139 -10.13 10.36 20.89
CA GLY A 139 -10.78 9.10 20.51
C GLY A 139 -11.69 9.23 19.29
N LYS A 140 -11.64 10.35 18.55
CA LYS A 140 -12.41 10.52 17.32
C LYS A 140 -11.66 9.90 16.14
N HIS A 141 -12.37 9.14 15.31
CA HIS A 141 -11.81 8.55 14.09
C HIS A 141 -11.31 9.60 13.11
N LYS A 142 -10.14 9.34 12.52
CA LYS A 142 -9.46 10.32 11.65
C LYS A 142 -9.82 10.20 10.17
N ILE A 143 -10.43 9.09 9.76
CA ILE A 143 -10.69 8.78 8.35
C ILE A 143 -12.16 8.43 8.10
N PHE A 144 -12.73 7.57 8.94
CA PHE A 144 -14.15 7.23 8.87
C PHE A 144 -14.91 7.96 9.96
N ASP A 145 -16.17 8.32 9.72
CA ASP A 145 -16.96 9.10 10.69
C ASP A 145 -17.50 8.27 11.87
N SER A 146 -17.30 6.95 11.84
CA SER A 146 -17.78 6.00 12.83
C SER A 146 -16.85 4.80 12.93
N ASP A 147 -17.09 3.96 13.95
CA ASP A 147 -16.56 2.60 13.95
C ASP A 147 -16.91 1.90 12.63
N THR A 148 -16.00 1.06 12.16
CA THR A 148 -16.14 0.25 10.97
C THR A 148 -16.41 -1.19 11.37
N ASP A 149 -17.48 -1.77 10.84
CA ASP A 149 -17.79 -3.19 10.91
C ASP A 149 -17.68 -3.83 9.51
N LEU A 150 -16.66 -4.63 9.26
CA LEU A 150 -16.40 -5.17 7.92
C LEU A 150 -17.33 -6.34 7.52
N VAL A 151 -18.19 -6.81 8.43
CA VAL A 151 -19.28 -7.73 8.06
C VAL A 151 -20.58 -6.99 7.71
N TYR A 152 -20.69 -5.71 8.09
CA TYR A 152 -21.80 -4.84 7.72
C TYR A 152 -21.66 -4.30 6.28
N PRO A 153 -22.68 -4.43 5.40
CA PRO A 153 -22.57 -4.06 3.99
C PRO A 153 -22.18 -2.62 3.69
N HIS A 154 -22.64 -1.63 4.46
CA HIS A 154 -22.30 -0.23 4.19
C HIS A 154 -20.84 0.08 4.53
N ASP A 155 -20.34 -0.50 5.61
CA ASP A 155 -18.98 -0.25 6.09
C ASP A 155 -17.93 -0.96 5.23
N ILE A 156 -18.21 -2.18 4.78
CA ILE A 156 -17.32 -2.83 3.80
C ILE A 156 -17.28 -2.07 2.48
N ASN A 157 -18.40 -1.50 2.01
CA ASN A 157 -18.42 -0.68 0.79
C ASN A 157 -17.61 0.61 0.98
N ARG A 158 -17.81 1.33 2.09
CA ARG A 158 -17.01 2.51 2.44
C ARG A 158 -15.51 2.19 2.50
N PHE A 159 -15.14 1.04 3.04
CA PHE A 159 -13.75 0.59 3.09
C PHE A 159 -13.20 0.24 1.71
N LEU A 160 -13.98 -0.42 0.85
CA LEU A 160 -13.57 -0.72 -0.53
C LEU A 160 -13.40 0.54 -1.37
N GLU A 161 -14.29 1.52 -1.23
CA GLU A 161 -14.17 2.85 -1.85
C GLU A 161 -12.87 3.54 -1.41
N TYR A 162 -12.53 3.46 -0.11
CA TYR A 162 -11.25 3.94 0.40
C TYR A 162 -10.05 3.24 -0.27
N LEU A 163 -10.07 1.89 -0.40
CA LEU A 163 -9.00 1.14 -1.06
C LEU A 163 -8.84 1.55 -2.54
N TYR A 164 -9.96 1.70 -3.25
CA TYR A 164 -9.94 2.16 -4.63
C TYR A 164 -9.36 3.58 -4.74
N PHE A 165 -9.80 4.48 -3.86
CA PHE A 165 -9.35 5.87 -3.83
C PHE A 165 -7.83 5.99 -3.64
N ILE A 166 -7.24 5.27 -2.68
CA ILE A 166 -5.79 5.35 -2.44
C ILE A 166 -4.98 4.75 -3.60
N VAL A 167 -5.46 3.66 -4.22
CA VAL A 167 -4.79 3.04 -5.36
C VAL A 167 -4.80 3.98 -6.56
N GLN A 168 -5.97 4.54 -6.90
CA GLN A 168 -6.11 5.49 -8.01
C GLN A 168 -5.27 6.76 -7.78
N SER A 169 -5.30 7.31 -6.57
CA SER A 169 -4.51 8.50 -6.23
C SER A 169 -3.00 8.27 -6.36
N ALA A 170 -2.52 7.09 -5.95
CA ALA A 170 -1.11 6.73 -6.11
C ALA A 170 -0.73 6.53 -7.58
N ILE A 171 -1.61 5.91 -8.39
CA ILE A 171 -1.43 5.77 -9.84
C ILE A 171 -1.38 7.15 -10.51
N GLU A 172 -2.28 8.07 -10.18
CA GLU A 172 -2.29 9.44 -10.70
C GLU A 172 -0.95 10.13 -10.44
N PHE A 173 -0.47 10.08 -9.19
CA PHE A 173 0.82 10.66 -8.83
C PHE A 173 1.98 10.04 -9.62
N LEU A 174 2.04 8.71 -9.70
CA LEU A 174 3.11 8.01 -10.40
C LEU A 174 3.10 8.25 -11.91
N ASN A 175 1.93 8.41 -12.51
CA ASN A 175 1.79 8.80 -13.92
C ASN A 175 2.38 10.18 -14.17
N GLU A 176 2.11 11.14 -13.30
CA GLU A 176 2.65 12.49 -13.47
C GLU A 176 4.16 12.53 -13.21
N LEU A 177 4.62 11.81 -12.17
CA LEU A 177 6.04 11.69 -11.90
C LEU A 177 6.81 10.98 -13.02
N TYR A 178 6.21 9.97 -13.65
CA TYR A 178 6.78 9.27 -14.80
C TYR A 178 7.06 10.26 -15.94
N LYS A 179 6.08 11.08 -16.33
CA LYS A 179 6.25 12.08 -17.42
C LYS A 179 7.39 13.05 -17.12
N ILE A 180 7.49 13.52 -15.87
CA ILE A 180 8.55 14.44 -15.44
C ILE A 180 9.93 13.80 -15.55
N LEU A 181 10.07 12.54 -15.12
CA LEU A 181 11.34 11.82 -15.18
C LEU A 181 11.71 11.41 -16.61
N GLU A 182 10.73 11.05 -17.43
CA GLU A 182 10.93 10.69 -18.84
C GLU A 182 11.58 11.83 -19.64
N ILE A 183 11.19 13.08 -19.39
CA ILE A 183 11.80 14.25 -20.03
C ILE A 183 13.26 14.47 -19.57
N LYS A 184 13.62 14.04 -18.36
CA LYS A 184 14.95 14.26 -17.76
C LYS A 184 15.97 13.19 -18.10
N ILE A 185 15.53 12.04 -18.63
CA ILE A 185 16.38 10.87 -18.82
C ILE A 185 16.56 10.61 -20.31
N ASP A 186 17.82 10.56 -20.75
CA ASP A 186 18.15 10.01 -22.05
C ASP A 186 18.04 8.48 -21.99
N MET A 187 16.93 7.95 -22.49
CA MET A 187 16.65 6.52 -22.45
C MET A 187 17.43 5.80 -23.55
N LYS A 188 18.33 4.90 -23.14
CA LYS A 188 18.94 3.94 -24.08
C LYS A 188 17.85 3.10 -24.73
N LYS A 189 17.91 2.97 -26.05
CA LYS A 189 17.02 2.11 -26.82
C LYS A 189 17.64 0.71 -26.92
N LEU A 190 16.81 -0.33 -26.98
CA LEU A 190 17.30 -1.71 -27.16
C LEU A 190 18.04 -1.87 -28.49
N GLU A 191 17.62 -1.12 -29.51
CA GLU A 191 18.23 -1.05 -30.82
C GLU A 191 19.63 -0.40 -30.79
N THR A 192 19.90 0.44 -29.79
CA THR A 192 21.22 1.05 -29.52
C THR A 192 21.95 0.25 -28.45
N PHE A 193 22.06 -1.05 -28.67
CA PHE A 193 22.73 -1.99 -27.79
C PHE A 193 24.19 -1.57 -27.51
N ASP A 194 24.57 -1.55 -26.24
CA ASP A 194 25.92 -1.22 -25.79
C ASP A 194 26.52 -2.41 -25.02
N ILE A 195 27.50 -3.09 -25.62
CA ILE A 195 28.13 -4.28 -25.03
C ILE A 195 28.85 -3.96 -23.72
N GLU A 196 29.27 -2.71 -23.50
CA GLU A 196 29.96 -2.32 -22.27
C GLU A 196 29.09 -2.47 -21.03
N ASP A 197 27.78 -2.22 -21.13
CA ASP A 197 26.84 -2.37 -20.02
C ASP A 197 26.76 -3.83 -19.55
N TRP A 198 26.83 -4.78 -20.49
CA TRP A 198 26.80 -6.22 -20.20
C TRP A 198 28.12 -6.74 -19.64
N ILE A 199 29.25 -6.20 -20.13
CA ILE A 199 30.57 -6.48 -19.54
C ILE A 199 30.62 -5.96 -18.10
N LYS A 200 30.06 -4.77 -17.83
CA LYS A 200 29.91 -4.25 -16.46
C LYS A 200 28.98 -5.14 -15.62
N ALA A 201 27.86 -5.60 -16.19
CA ALA A 201 26.95 -6.52 -15.50
C ALA A 201 27.66 -7.81 -15.06
N GLY A 202 28.50 -8.41 -15.92
CA GLY A 202 29.28 -9.61 -15.59
C GLY A 202 30.35 -9.40 -14.50
N LYS A 203 30.66 -8.15 -14.14
CA LYS A 203 31.57 -7.78 -13.04
C LYS A 203 30.82 -7.38 -11.76
N THR A 204 29.49 -7.48 -11.75
CA THR A 204 28.68 -7.12 -10.57
C THR A 204 28.97 -8.08 -9.43
N ASP A 205 29.47 -7.54 -8.31
CA ASP A 205 29.65 -8.29 -7.07
C ASP A 205 28.40 -8.11 -6.18
N PHE A 206 27.69 -9.20 -5.93
CA PHE A 206 26.48 -9.18 -5.12
C PHE A 206 26.83 -9.23 -3.63
N GLN A 207 26.46 -8.18 -2.91
CA GLN A 207 26.65 -8.09 -1.47
C GLN A 207 25.31 -7.94 -0.75
N PHE A 208 25.29 -8.33 0.53
CA PHE A 208 24.12 -8.13 1.38
C PHE A 208 23.76 -6.64 1.48
N ILE A 209 22.55 -6.27 1.07
CA ILE A 209 22.05 -4.90 1.14
C ILE A 209 21.73 -4.57 2.61
N ARG A 210 22.58 -3.77 3.25
CA ARG A 210 22.33 -3.24 4.60
C ARG A 210 21.30 -2.10 4.52
N LYS A 211 20.42 -2.02 5.52
CA LYS A 211 19.45 -0.93 5.67
C LYS A 211 20.12 0.36 6.11
#